data_AF-A0A357WSX3-F1
#
_entry.id   AF-A0A357WSX3-F1
#
_cell.length_a   1.000
_cell.length_b   1.000
_cell.length_c   1.000
_cell.angle_alpha   90.00
_cell.angle_beta   90.00
_cell.angle_gamma   90.00
#
_symmetry.space_group_name_H-M   'P 1'
#
loop_
_entity.id
_entity.type
_entity.pdbx_description
1 polymer ?
#
loop_
_entity_poly.entity_id
_entity_poly.type
_entity_poly.pdbx_seq_one_letter_code
_entity_poly.pdbx_strand_id
1 'polypeptide(L)' 'MSYKRQFIEFMVVSGVLTFGDFVTKSGRKTPYFINTGNYRSGAQAAKLGEYYAACIQENIKGEVDALFGPAYKGIPL' A
#
# COMPACT_ATOMS: atom_id res chain seq x y z
N MET A 1 -6.59 -5.48 -16.65
CA MET A 1 -6.87 -5.34 -15.20
C MET A 1 -6.38 -3.98 -14.75
N SER A 2 -7.15 -3.23 -13.95
CA SER A 2 -6.68 -1.96 -13.38
C SER A 2 -5.54 -2.22 -12.37
N TYR A 3 -4.59 -1.28 -12.25
CA TYR A 3 -3.54 -1.34 -11.22
C TYR A 3 -4.12 -1.51 -9.80
N LYS A 4 -5.32 -0.96 -9.54
CA LYS A 4 -6.02 -1.08 -8.24
C LYS A 4 -6.35 -2.53 -7.90
N ARG A 5 -6.81 -3.31 -8.88
CA ARG A 5 -7.11 -4.74 -8.67
C ARG A 5 -5.84 -5.55 -8.43
N GLN A 6 -4.82 -5.32 -9.26
CA GLN A 6 -3.52 -5.97 -9.09
C GLN A 6 -2.89 -5.62 -7.73
N PHE A 7 -3.07 -4.39 -7.25
CA PHE A 7 -2.59 -3.97 -5.94
C PHE A 7 -3.30 -4.71 -4.81
N ILE A 8 -4.62 -4.91 -4.90
CA ILE A 8 -5.36 -5.72 -3.92
C ILE A 8 -4.88 -7.16 -3.91
N GLU A 9 -4.73 -7.78 -5.09
CA GLU A 9 -4.20 -9.15 -5.22
C GLU A 9 -2.79 -9.24 -4.63
N PHE A 10 -1.92 -8.26 -4.91
CA PHE A 10 -0.58 -8.14 -4.34
C PHE A 10 -0.57 -8.03 -2.81
N MET A 11 -1.48 -7.23 -2.23
CA MET A 11 -1.61 -7.11 -0.77
C MET A 11 -2.01 -8.43 -0.12
N VAL A 12 -2.90 -9.21 -0.75
CA VAL A 12 -3.33 -10.52 -0.24
C VAL A 12 -2.17 -11.52 -0.28
N VAL A 13 -1.49 -11.67 -1.43
CA VAL A 13 -0.37 -12.63 -1.55
C VAL A 13 0.83 -12.24 -0.70
N SER A 14 0.99 -10.94 -0.38
CA SER A 14 2.04 -10.44 0.51
C SER A 14 1.69 -10.56 2.00
N GLY A 15 0.50 -11.04 2.36
CA GLY A 15 0.04 -11.09 3.75
C GLY A 15 -0.13 -9.71 4.39
N VAL A 16 -0.28 -8.67 3.57
CA VAL A 16 -0.53 -7.28 4.00
C VAL A 16 -2.03 -7.07 4.22
N LEU A 17 -2.87 -7.60 3.33
CA LEU A 17 -4.32 -7.63 3.48
C LEU A 17 -4.75 -9.03 3.92
N THR A 18 -5.35 -9.13 5.10
CA THR A 18 -5.86 -10.38 5.67
C THR A 18 -7.33 -10.26 6.05
N PHE A 19 -8.07 -11.36 5.98
CA PHE A 19 -9.50 -11.45 6.31
C PHE A 19 -9.72 -12.25 7.59
N GLY A 20 -10.72 -11.86 8.39
CA GLY A 20 -11.00 -12.42 9.71
C GLY A 20 -11.67 -11.40 10.63
N ASP A 21 -11.77 -11.70 11.93
CA ASP A 21 -12.38 -10.81 12.90
C ASP A 21 -11.34 -9.91 13.57
N PHE A 22 -11.34 -8.63 13.22
CA PHE A 22 -10.41 -7.64 13.78
C PHE A 22 -11.15 -6.48 14.47
N VAL A 23 -10.47 -5.85 15.43
CA VAL A 23 -10.91 -4.61 16.06
C VAL A 23 -9.85 -3.54 15.82
N THR A 24 -10.22 -2.44 15.18
CA THR A 24 -9.30 -1.33 14.91
C THR A 24 -8.97 -0.56 16.18
N LYS A 25 -7.96 0.33 16.12
CA LYS A 25 -7.63 1.25 17.23
C LYS A 25 -8.78 2.15 17.67
N SER A 26 -9.74 2.41 16.78
CA SER A 26 -10.97 3.17 17.11
C SER A 26 -12.07 2.30 17.74
N GLY A 27 -11.84 1.00 17.96
CA GLY A 27 -12.82 0.07 18.50
C GLY A 27 -13.77 -0.52 17.46
N ARG A 28 -13.62 -0.19 16.16
CA ARG A 28 -14.51 -0.70 15.11
C ARG A 28 -14.19 -2.16 14.79
N LYS A 29 -15.20 -3.02 14.79
CA LYS A 29 -15.10 -4.38 14.23
C LYS A 29 -15.02 -4.33 12.70
N THR A 30 -14.08 -5.06 12.11
CA THR A 30 -13.85 -5.09 10.67
C THR A 30 -13.51 -6.51 10.20
N PRO A 31 -14.01 -6.96 9.04
CA PRO A 31 -13.76 -8.30 8.51
C PRO A 31 -12.39 -8.43 7.81
N TYR A 32 -11.59 -7.36 7.79
CA TYR A 32 -10.26 -7.34 7.21
C TYR A 32 -9.33 -6.36 7.92
N PHE A 33 -8.02 -6.60 7.81
CA PHE A 33 -6.97 -5.74 8.34
C PHE A 33 -5.86 -5.55 7.31
N ILE A 34 -5.28 -4.35 7.28
CA ILE A 34 -4.16 -4.00 6.42
C ILE A 34 -2.94 -3.67 7.30
N ASN A 35 -1.88 -4.44 7.16
CA ASN A 35 -0.60 -4.20 7.84
C ASN A 35 0.53 -4.04 6.81
N THR A 36 0.81 -2.81 6.40
CA THR A 36 1.87 -2.51 5.42
C THR A 36 3.29 -2.83 5.93
N GLY A 37 3.48 -3.07 7.23
CA GLY A 37 4.75 -3.58 7.78
C GLY A 37 5.07 -5.03 7.37
N ASN A 38 4.14 -5.73 6.71
CA ASN A 38 4.38 -7.08 6.19
C ASN A 38 5.02 -7.11 4.81
N TYR A 39 5.28 -5.95 4.17
CA TYR A 39 6.24 -5.90 3.07
C TYR A 39 7.66 -6.04 3.63
N ARG A 40 8.28 -7.21 3.44
CA ARG A 40 9.54 -7.59 4.11
C ARG A 40 10.68 -7.89 3.14
N SER A 41 10.46 -7.76 1.83
CA SER A 41 11.47 -8.01 0.80
C SER A 41 11.62 -6.82 -0.15
N GLY A 42 12.81 -6.70 -0.75
CA GLY A 42 13.06 -5.66 -1.76
C GLY A 42 12.14 -5.79 -2.98
N ALA A 43 11.79 -7.02 -3.39
CA ALA A 43 10.84 -7.26 -4.48
C ALA A 43 9.43 -6.73 -4.15
N GLN A 44 8.97 -6.91 -2.92
CA GLN A 44 7.69 -6.33 -2.48
C GLN A 44 7.74 -4.80 -2.42
N ALA A 45 8.84 -4.22 -1.93
CA ALA A 45 9.01 -2.78 -1.88
C ALA A 45 9.04 -2.16 -3.29
N ALA A 46 9.79 -2.74 -4.22
CA ALA A 46 9.83 -2.30 -5.61
C ALA A 46 8.42 -2.37 -6.25
N LYS A 47 7.72 -3.49 -6.04
CA LYS A 47 6.37 -3.67 -6.59
C LYS A 47 5.35 -2.71 -5.97
N LEU A 48 5.48 -2.39 -4.68
CA LEU A 48 4.67 -1.37 -4.02
C LEU A 48 4.88 0.01 -4.66
N GLY A 49 6.13 0.38 -4.94
CA GLY A 49 6.49 1.63 -5.63
C GLY A 49 5.83 1.76 -7.00
N GLU A 50 5.77 0.68 -7.78
CA GLU A 50 5.06 0.68 -9.08
C GLU A 50 3.57 1.04 -8.93
N TYR A 51 2.90 0.55 -7.88
CA TYR A 51 1.48 0.88 -7.64
C TYR A 51 1.29 2.34 -7.21
N TYR A 52 2.19 2.89 -6.39
CA TYR A 52 2.18 4.31 -6.06
C TYR A 52 2.43 5.18 -7.30
N ALA A 53 3.42 4.83 -8.12
CA ALA A 53 3.73 5.52 -9.36
C ALA A 53 2.53 5.51 -10.33
N ALA A 54 1.88 4.36 -10.52
CA ALA A 54 0.67 4.25 -11.34
C ALA A 54 -0.46 5.14 -10.79
N CYS A 55 -0.64 5.19 -9.47
CA CYS A 55 -1.64 6.05 -8.84
C CYS A 55 -1.36 7.54 -9.06
N ILE A 56 -0.09 7.95 -8.93
CA ILE A 56 0.36 9.32 -9.17
C ILE A 56 0.11 9.70 -10.62
N GLN A 57 0.55 8.88 -11.58
CA GLN A 57 0.35 9.12 -13.01
C GLN A 57 -1.14 9.23 -13.40
N GLU A 58 -2.02 8.44 -12.77
CA GLU A 58 -3.47 8.49 -13.05
C GLU A 58 -4.13 9.77 -12.48
N ASN A 59 -3.66 10.30 -11.35
CA ASN A 59 -4.41 11.31 -10.57
C ASN A 59 -3.75 12.69 -10.49
N ILE A 60 -2.43 12.78 -10.59
CA ILE A 60 -1.70 14.05 -10.57
C ILE A 60 -1.45 14.48 -12.02
N LYS A 61 -2.17 15.53 -12.43
CA LYS A 61 -2.01 16.14 -13.76
C LYS A 61 -1.11 17.36 -13.63
N GLY A 62 0.18 17.19 -13.93
CA GLY A 62 1.17 18.26 -13.84
C GLY A 62 2.55 17.74 -13.47
N GLU A 63 3.50 18.66 -13.37
CA GLU A 63 4.84 18.35 -12.91
C GLU A 63 4.85 18.06 -11.41
N VAL A 64 5.64 17.05 -11.01
CA VAL A 64 5.88 16.71 -9.61
C VAL A 64 7.31 17.13 -9.32
N ASP A 65 7.47 18.24 -8.60
CA ASP A 65 8.80 18.78 -8.26
C ASP A 65 9.50 17.97 -7.18
N ALA A 66 8.72 17.36 -6.28
CA ALA A 66 9.24 16.58 -5.16
C ALA A 66 8.24 15.53 -4.68
N LEU A 67 8.77 14.41 -4.17
CA LEU A 67 8.05 13.42 -3.38
C LEU A 67 8.62 13.44 -1.96
N PHE A 68 7.76 13.61 -0.96
CA PHE A 68 8.15 13.67 0.44
C PHE A 68 7.62 12.48 1.22
N GLY A 69 8.54 11.68 1.78
CA GLY A 69 8.26 10.53 2.62
C GLY A 69 8.49 10.83 4.11
N PRO A 70 7.44 10.92 4.96
CA PRO A 70 7.61 11.25 6.38
C PRO A 70 8.30 10.13 7.18
N ALA A 71 9.19 10.49 8.09
CA ALA A 71 9.86 9.54 8.96
C ALA A 71 8.87 8.82 9.91
N TYR A 72 9.02 7.53 10.19
CA TYR A 72 10.01 6.58 9.62
C TYR A 72 9.47 5.81 8.41
N LYS A 73 8.14 5.62 8.35
CA LYS A 73 7.50 4.68 7.42
C LYS A 73 7.46 5.18 5.98
N GLY A 74 7.56 6.48 5.76
CA GLY A 74 7.59 7.08 4.43
C GLY A 74 8.98 7.11 3.80
N ILE A 75 10.06 6.90 4.56
CA ILE A 75 11.43 6.88 4.01
C ILE A 75 11.61 5.77 2.96
N PRO A 76 11.13 4.52 3.17
CA PRO A 76 11.26 3.47 2.16
C PRO A 76 10.16 3.47 1.08
N LEU A 77 9.21 4.41 1.13
CA LEU A 77 8.08 4.52 0.19
C LEU A 77 8.35 5.59 -0.85
#